data_AF-A0AA43ZBI6-F1
#
_entry.id   AF-A0AA43ZBI6-F1
#
_cell.length_a   1.000
_cell.length_b   1.000
_cell.length_c   1.000
_cell.angle_alpha   90.00
_cell.angle_beta   90.00
_cell.angle_gamma   90.00
#
_symmetry.space_group_name_H-M   'P 1'
#
loop_
_entity.id
_entity.type
_entity.pdbx_description
1 polymer ?
#
loop_
_entity_poly.entity_id
_entity_poly.type
_entity_poly.pdbx_seq_one_letter_code
_entity_poly.pdbx_strand_id
1 'polypeptide(L)'
;LHALAMLKMARDGIEPVQPGSVGPLKQIEAVKAKGFPVAYVGDVVGTGSSRKSATNSVLWFFGDDIPFVPNKRAGGFCFGTKIAPIFYNTMEDAGALPIEFDCTNLAMGDVIDVYP
;
A
#
# COMPACT_ATOMS: atom_id res chain seq x y z
N LEU A 1 3.26 10.05 11.23
CA LEU A 1 2.02 10.82 11.50
C LEU A 1 1.06 10.81 10.31
N HIS A 2 1.43 11.32 9.13
CA HIS A 2 0.52 11.36 7.96
C HIS A 2 -0.06 9.99 7.56
N ALA A 3 0.75 8.93 7.64
CA ALA A 3 0.32 7.57 7.32
C ALA A 3 -0.88 7.08 8.16
N LEU A 4 -1.09 7.61 9.37
CA LEU A 4 -2.26 7.25 10.19
C LEU A 4 -3.59 7.61 9.50
N ALA A 5 -3.60 8.58 8.60
CA ALA A 5 -4.78 9.00 7.85
C ALA A 5 -5.04 8.14 6.59
N MET A 6 -4.14 7.23 6.23
CA MET A 6 -4.30 6.33 5.09
C MET A 6 -5.55 5.47 5.28
N LEU A 7 -6.42 5.42 4.26
CA LEU A 7 -7.67 4.64 4.28
C LEU A 7 -8.59 4.95 5.48
N LYS A 8 -8.56 6.18 6.02
CA LYS A 8 -9.42 6.61 7.15
C LYS A 8 -10.92 6.63 6.84
N MET A 9 -11.30 6.67 5.56
CA MET A 9 -12.71 6.59 5.16
C MET A 9 -13.09 5.12 4.98
N ALA A 10 -14.10 4.67 5.71
CA ALA A 10 -14.61 3.31 5.63
C ALA A 10 -15.07 2.99 4.20
N ARG A 11 -14.82 1.77 3.79
CA ARG A 11 -15.22 1.19 2.49
C ARG A 11 -15.30 -0.32 2.67
N ASP A 12 -15.83 -1.01 1.67
CA ASP A 12 -15.91 -2.48 1.72
C ASP A 12 -14.53 -3.10 2.00
N GLY A 13 -14.50 -4.08 2.92
CA GLY A 13 -13.28 -4.74 3.39
C GLY A 13 -12.30 -3.92 4.24
N ILE A 14 -12.53 -2.61 4.46
CA ILE A 14 -11.62 -1.72 5.21
C ILE A 14 -12.33 -1.06 6.38
N GLU A 15 -11.81 -1.31 7.58
CA GLU A 15 -12.37 -0.87 8.85
C GLU A 15 -11.38 0.07 9.58
N PRO A 16 -11.55 1.40 9.43
CA PRO A 16 -10.70 2.38 10.11
C PRO A 16 -10.90 2.32 11.64
N VAL A 17 -9.83 2.55 12.40
CA VAL A 17 -9.93 2.62 13.88
C VAL A 17 -10.79 3.81 14.32
N GLN A 18 -10.67 4.94 13.61
CA GLN A 18 -11.51 6.13 13.81
C GLN A 18 -11.93 6.67 12.44
N PRO A 19 -13.14 6.35 11.95
CA PRO A 19 -13.62 6.81 10.65
C PRO A 19 -13.44 8.32 10.45
N GLY A 20 -12.84 8.71 9.33
CA GLY A 20 -12.53 10.09 8.98
C GLY A 20 -11.21 10.64 9.55
N SER A 21 -10.56 9.92 10.48
CA SER A 21 -9.35 10.36 11.17
C SER A 21 -8.19 9.35 11.08
N VAL A 22 -8.41 8.12 11.55
CA VAL A 22 -7.37 7.08 11.68
C VAL A 22 -7.77 5.83 10.90
N GLY A 23 -6.87 5.39 10.02
CA GLY A 23 -6.99 4.23 9.16
C GLY A 23 -7.07 2.87 9.86
N PRO A 24 -7.03 1.77 9.07
CA PRO A 24 -7.27 0.42 9.54
C PRO A 24 -6.04 -0.24 10.18
N LEU A 25 -5.48 0.37 11.24
CA LEU A 25 -4.21 -0.09 11.84
C LEU A 25 -4.26 -1.55 12.30
N LYS A 26 -5.40 -2.00 12.84
CA LYS A 26 -5.59 -3.40 13.27
C LYS A 26 -5.51 -4.38 12.10
N GLN A 27 -6.10 -4.04 10.95
CA GLN A 27 -6.04 -4.90 9.76
C GLN A 27 -4.61 -4.94 9.19
N ILE A 28 -3.93 -3.78 9.16
CA ILE A 28 -2.53 -3.68 8.74
C ILE A 28 -1.63 -4.58 9.61
N GLU A 29 -1.78 -4.52 10.94
CA GLU A 29 -1.04 -5.38 11.88
C GLU A 29 -1.34 -6.86 11.66
N ALA A 30 -2.63 -7.22 11.46
CA ALA A 30 -3.03 -8.60 11.24
C ALA A 30 -2.43 -9.21 9.97
N VAL A 31 -2.34 -8.44 8.87
CA VAL A 31 -1.69 -8.91 7.62
C VAL A 31 -0.18 -9.02 7.82
N LYS A 32 0.46 -8.03 8.47
CA LYS A 32 1.90 -8.06 8.75
C LYS A 32 2.30 -9.23 9.67
N ALA A 33 1.41 -9.63 10.59
CA ALA A 33 1.64 -10.76 11.49
C ALA A 33 1.78 -12.11 10.77
N LYS A 34 1.41 -12.21 9.48
CA LYS A 34 1.63 -13.42 8.67
C LYS A 34 3.09 -13.68 8.33
N GLY A 35 3.99 -12.72 8.57
CA GLY A 35 5.44 -12.92 8.44
C GLY A 35 5.99 -12.78 7.01
N PHE A 36 5.19 -12.31 6.06
CA PHE A 36 5.59 -12.05 4.68
C PHE A 36 5.56 -10.55 4.37
N PRO A 37 6.32 -10.07 3.36
CA PRO A 37 6.12 -8.75 2.79
C PRO A 37 4.67 -8.58 2.33
N VAL A 38 4.12 -7.38 2.52
CA VAL A 38 2.72 -7.10 2.20
C VAL A 38 2.66 -6.32 0.88
N ALA A 39 1.87 -6.82 -0.08
CA ALA A 39 1.56 -6.09 -1.30
C ALA A 39 0.28 -5.24 -1.10
N TYR A 40 0.32 -3.99 -1.56
CA TYR A 40 -0.88 -3.16 -1.67
C TYR A 40 -1.58 -3.49 -2.99
N VAL A 41 -2.81 -3.99 -2.94
CA VAL A 41 -3.54 -4.49 -4.11
C VAL A 41 -4.87 -3.75 -4.28
N GLY A 42 -5.28 -3.48 -5.52
CA GLY A 42 -6.64 -3.03 -5.83
C GLY A 42 -6.94 -2.94 -7.32
N ASP A 43 -8.21 -2.91 -7.70
CA ASP A 43 -8.61 -2.89 -9.12
C ASP A 43 -8.10 -1.64 -9.84
N VAL A 44 -8.30 -0.48 -9.23
CA VAL A 44 -7.83 0.82 -9.74
C VAL A 44 -7.08 1.54 -8.64
N VAL A 45 -5.78 1.73 -8.83
CA VAL A 45 -4.87 2.28 -7.81
C VAL A 45 -4.31 3.63 -8.22
N GLY A 46 -4.20 4.54 -7.24
CA GLY A 46 -3.47 5.80 -7.41
C GLY A 46 -4.19 6.88 -8.19
N THR A 47 -5.50 6.75 -8.40
CA THR A 47 -6.32 7.81 -9.01
C THR A 47 -6.47 8.98 -8.03
N GLY A 48 -5.96 10.15 -8.41
CA GLY A 48 -6.01 11.36 -7.58
C GLY A 48 -4.77 12.24 -7.68
N SER A 49 -4.79 13.33 -6.91
CA SER A 49 -3.72 14.34 -6.89
C SER A 49 -2.63 14.05 -5.86
N SER A 50 -2.98 13.42 -4.73
CA SER A 50 -2.07 13.18 -3.59
C SER A 50 -1.09 12.02 -3.82
N ARG A 51 -0.35 12.00 -4.93
CA ARG A 51 0.48 10.87 -5.36
C ARG A 51 1.62 10.56 -4.38
N LYS A 52 2.50 11.54 -4.12
CA LYS A 52 3.68 11.35 -3.26
C LYS A 52 3.32 11.01 -1.81
N SER A 53 2.31 11.68 -1.24
CA SER A 53 1.90 11.40 0.14
C SER A 53 1.15 10.07 0.28
N ALA A 54 0.41 9.66 -0.75
CA ALA A 54 -0.19 8.33 -0.82
C ALA A 54 0.89 7.25 -0.90
N THR A 55 1.86 7.36 -1.81
CA THR A 55 3.02 6.45 -1.90
C THR A 55 3.74 6.37 -0.57
N ASN A 56 4.11 7.51 0.03
CA ASN A 56 4.78 7.52 1.33
C ASN A 56 3.97 6.82 2.43
N SER A 57 2.64 6.89 2.41
CA SER A 57 1.79 6.22 3.41
C SER A 57 1.75 4.72 3.20
N VAL A 58 1.65 4.26 1.95
CA VAL A 58 1.72 2.84 1.59
C VAL A 58 3.08 2.27 2.03
N LEU A 59 4.18 2.92 1.62
CA LEU A 59 5.53 2.47 1.93
C LEU A 59 5.88 2.59 3.41
N TRP A 60 5.25 3.52 4.14
CA TRP A 60 5.41 3.58 5.58
C TRP A 60 4.98 2.27 6.26
N PHE A 61 3.84 1.72 5.86
CA PHE A 61 3.33 0.48 6.45
C PHE A 61 3.97 -0.79 5.87
N PHE A 62 4.24 -0.79 4.57
CA PHE A 62 4.54 -2.00 3.79
C PHE A 62 5.90 -2.01 3.09
N GLY A 63 6.65 -0.92 3.16
CA GLY A 63 8.03 -0.85 2.69
C GLY A 63 9.05 -1.12 3.80
N ASP A 64 10.30 -0.98 3.43
CA ASP A 64 11.48 -1.27 4.22
C ASP A 64 12.15 0.02 4.72
N ASP A 65 12.81 -0.08 5.88
CA ASP A 65 13.60 1.02 6.42
C ASP A 65 14.84 1.27 5.56
N ILE A 66 15.13 2.55 5.34
CA ILE A 66 16.32 2.98 4.59
C ILE A 66 17.43 3.26 5.62
N PRO A 67 18.60 2.60 5.55
CA PRO A 67 19.69 2.84 6.48
C PRO A 67 20.04 4.32 6.59
N PHE A 68 20.11 4.82 7.83
CA PHE A 68 20.48 6.21 8.16
C PHE A 68 19.53 7.30 7.64
N VAL A 69 18.36 6.95 7.09
CA VAL A 69 17.36 7.93 6.64
C VAL A 69 16.10 7.80 7.50
N PRO A 70 15.96 8.60 8.57
CA PRO A 70 14.83 8.48 9.49
C PRO A 70 13.51 8.90 8.83
N ASN A 71 12.41 8.32 9.30
CA ASN A 71 11.04 8.66 8.88
C ASN A 71 10.76 8.51 7.37
N LYS A 72 11.55 7.72 6.66
CA LYS A 72 11.35 7.39 5.24
C LYS A 72 11.56 5.90 5.03
N ARG A 73 10.70 5.32 4.18
CA ARG A 73 10.75 3.93 3.77
C ARG A 73 10.71 3.84 2.24
N ALA A 74 11.29 2.79 1.70
CA ALA A 74 11.38 2.49 0.27
C ALA A 74 11.02 1.01 0.03
N GLY A 75 11.11 0.53 -1.21
CA GLY A 75 10.76 -0.86 -1.51
C GLY A 75 9.24 -1.07 -1.53
N GLY A 76 8.81 -2.30 -1.23
CA GLY A 76 7.41 -2.69 -1.20
C GLY A 76 6.81 -3.02 -2.57
N PHE A 77 5.59 -3.57 -2.53
CA PHE A 77 4.90 -4.09 -3.72
C PHE A 77 3.54 -3.43 -3.89
N CYS A 78 3.20 -3.10 -5.14
CA CYS A 78 1.92 -2.48 -5.46
C CYS A 78 1.34 -3.09 -6.72
N PHE A 79 0.22 -3.78 -6.59
CA PHE A 79 -0.42 -4.47 -7.69
C PHE A 79 -1.78 -3.85 -7.98
N GLY A 80 -2.16 -3.83 -9.25
CA GLY A 80 -3.51 -3.49 -9.59
C GLY A 80 -3.87 -3.83 -11.02
N THR A 81 -5.15 -4.07 -11.28
CA THR A 81 -5.65 -4.24 -12.64
C THR A 81 -5.39 -2.99 -13.48
N LYS A 82 -5.45 -1.82 -12.84
CA LYS A 82 -5.01 -0.55 -13.40
C LYS A 82 -4.33 0.33 -12.35
N ILE A 83 -3.17 0.87 -12.67
CA ILE A 83 -2.42 1.82 -11.85
C ILE A 83 -2.31 3.14 -12.62
N ALA A 84 -2.71 4.24 -11.98
CA ALA A 84 -2.59 5.56 -12.60
C ALA A 84 -1.11 5.88 -12.91
N PRO A 85 -0.75 6.36 -14.13
CA PRO A 85 0.65 6.45 -14.58
C PRO A 85 1.57 7.25 -13.65
N ILE A 86 1.06 8.33 -13.07
CA ILE A 86 1.87 9.18 -12.18
C ILE A 86 2.12 8.48 -10.84
N PHE A 87 1.12 7.74 -10.35
CA PHE A 87 1.29 6.95 -9.14
C PHE A 87 2.25 5.77 -9.38
N TYR A 88 2.15 5.12 -10.54
CA TYR A 88 3.09 4.08 -10.98
C TYR A 88 4.54 4.59 -10.91
N ASN A 89 4.84 5.69 -11.60
CA ASN A 89 6.18 6.28 -11.61
C ASN A 89 6.62 6.69 -10.20
N THR A 90 5.70 7.24 -9.39
CA THR A 90 6.03 7.63 -8.00
C THR A 90 6.39 6.42 -7.13
N MET A 91 5.75 5.27 -7.34
CA MET A 91 6.09 4.02 -6.65
C MET A 91 7.45 3.51 -7.11
N GLU A 92 7.70 3.47 -8.43
CA GLU A 92 8.97 3.04 -9.02
C GLU A 92 10.14 3.94 -8.57
N ASP A 93 9.98 5.27 -8.62
CA ASP A 93 10.96 6.26 -8.15
C ASP A 93 11.27 6.12 -6.64
N ALA A 94 10.31 5.59 -5.87
CA ALA A 94 10.47 5.30 -4.44
C ALA A 94 11.09 3.92 -4.16
N GLY A 95 11.46 3.18 -5.21
CA GLY A 95 12.07 1.85 -5.13
C GLY A 95 11.07 0.72 -4.94
N ALA A 96 9.77 0.97 -5.08
CA ALA A 96 8.75 -0.07 -5.03
C ALA A 96 8.64 -0.80 -6.38
N LEU A 97 8.00 -1.97 -6.36
CA LEU A 97 7.67 -2.73 -7.57
C LEU A 97 6.16 -2.60 -7.90
N PRO A 98 5.75 -1.61 -8.71
CA PRO A 98 4.39 -1.53 -9.22
C PRO A 98 4.19 -2.51 -10.40
N ILE A 99 3.10 -3.28 -10.42
CA ILE A 99 2.78 -4.21 -11.51
C ILE A 99 1.29 -4.10 -11.88
N GLU A 100 1.01 -3.93 -13.17
CA GLU A 100 -0.36 -4.02 -13.70
C GLU A 100 -0.67 -5.47 -14.16
N PHE A 101 -1.66 -6.12 -13.53
CA PHE A 101 -2.18 -7.43 -13.94
C PHE A 101 -3.58 -7.69 -13.34
N ASP A 102 -4.30 -8.70 -13.84
CA ASP A 102 -5.64 -9.03 -13.34
C ASP A 102 -5.62 -9.45 -11.85
N CYS A 103 -6.18 -8.60 -11.00
CA CYS A 103 -6.25 -8.82 -9.56
C CYS A 103 -7.57 -9.47 -9.10
N THR A 104 -8.48 -9.83 -10.00
CA THR A 104 -9.84 -10.30 -9.65
C THR A 104 -9.85 -11.53 -8.74
N ASN A 105 -8.82 -12.38 -8.82
CA ASN A 105 -8.70 -13.59 -8.02
C ASN A 105 -7.84 -13.42 -6.75
N LEU A 106 -7.50 -12.18 -6.36
CA LEU A 106 -6.75 -11.89 -5.14
C LEU A 106 -7.66 -11.35 -4.05
N ALA A 107 -7.72 -12.04 -2.92
CA ALA A 107 -8.49 -11.64 -1.74
C ALA A 107 -7.60 -11.10 -0.61
N MET A 108 -8.22 -10.35 0.30
CA MET A 108 -7.52 -9.80 1.46
C MET A 108 -6.92 -10.91 2.32
N GLY A 109 -5.59 -10.86 2.47
CA GLY A 109 -4.83 -11.80 3.28
C GLY A 109 -4.39 -13.06 2.54
N ASP A 110 -4.62 -13.19 1.23
CA ASP A 110 -3.99 -14.24 0.45
C ASP A 110 -2.45 -14.16 0.54
N VAL A 111 -1.81 -15.32 0.54
CA VAL A 111 -0.36 -15.45 0.43
C VAL A 111 -0.07 -15.94 -0.97
N ILE A 112 0.73 -15.16 -1.71
CA ILE A 112 1.02 -15.41 -3.12
C ILE A 112 2.53 -15.44 -3.35
N ASP A 113 2.93 -16.22 -4.35
CA ASP A 113 4.28 -16.17 -4.90
C ASP A 113 4.28 -15.29 -6.15
N VAL A 114 5.28 -14.42 -6.24
CA VAL A 114 5.46 -13.52 -7.39
C VAL A 114 6.76 -13.90 -8.08
N TYR A 115 6.66 -14.20 -9.38
CA TYR A 115 7.79 -14.57 -10.24
C TYR A 115 8.07 -13.40 -11.21
N PRO A 116 9.13 -12.61 -10.97
CA PRO A 116 9.46 -11.44 -11.81
C PRO A 116 9.90 -11.81 -13.23
#